data_AF-A0A7Y0KRL4-F1
#
_entry.id   AF-A0A7Y0KRL4-F1
#
_cell.length_a   1.000
_cell.length_b   1.000
_cell.length_c   1.000
_cell.angle_alpha   90.00
_cell.angle_beta   90.00
_cell.angle_gamma   90.00
#
_symmetry.space_group_name_H-M   'P 1'
#
loop_
_entity.id
_entity.type
_entity.pdbx_description
1 polymer ?
#
loop_
_entity_poly.entity_id
_entity_poly.type
_entity_poly.pdbx_seq_one_letter_code
_entity_poly.pdbx_strand_id
1 'polypeptide(L)'
;MKDLVITSDSVIASLCREVDGIRHRCSSLLEAMAKCNDENLSYRLKNEFQLLRNRRQALSKIANEMKYNGLADKLSIEFLLEISSRTLDMRTC
;
A
#
# COMPACT_ATOMS: atom_id res chain seq x y z
N MET A 1 20.18 -24.32 -20.23
CA MET A 1 20.23 -22.96 -19.65
C MET A 1 18.82 -22.62 -19.22
N LYS A 2 18.55 -22.60 -17.92
CA LYS A 2 17.32 -22.00 -17.38
C LYS A 2 17.67 -20.53 -17.24
N ASP A 3 17.08 -19.69 -18.08
CA ASP A 3 17.18 -18.24 -17.93
C ASP A 3 16.57 -17.88 -16.57
N LEU A 4 17.43 -17.76 -15.55
CA LEU A 4 17.11 -17.02 -14.34
C LEU A 4 17.07 -15.56 -14.78
N VAL A 5 15.91 -15.18 -15.32
CA VAL A 5 15.55 -13.79 -15.44
C VAL A 5 15.34 -13.30 -14.01
N ILE A 6 16.43 -12.85 -13.39
CA ILE A 6 16.38 -11.94 -12.25
C ILE A 6 15.96 -10.59 -12.88
N THR A 7 14.70 -10.48 -13.31
CA THR A 7 14.16 -9.18 -13.66
C THR A 7 14.20 -8.36 -12.39
N SER A 8 14.95 -7.26 -12.41
CA SER A 8 14.63 -6.11 -11.57
C SER A 8 13.12 -5.95 -11.59
N ASP A 9 12.43 -6.23 -10.48
CA ASP A 9 10.99 -6.06 -10.42
C ASP A 9 10.66 -4.66 -10.94
N SER A 10 9.68 -4.56 -11.84
CA SER A 10 9.32 -3.25 -12.39
C SER A 10 8.99 -2.32 -11.23
N VAL A 11 9.28 -1.02 -11.40
CA VAL A 11 8.96 -0.01 -10.38
C VAL A 11 7.49 -0.12 -9.98
N ILE A 12 6.60 -0.36 -10.95
CA ILE A 12 5.17 -0.56 -10.70
C ILE A 12 4.92 -1.82 -9.86
N ALA A 13 5.54 -2.96 -10.16
CA ALA A 13 5.38 -4.19 -9.37
C ALA A 13 5.84 -3.98 -7.91
N SER A 14 6.91 -3.22 -7.70
CA SER A 14 7.38 -2.86 -6.36
C SER A 14 6.40 -1.95 -5.63
N LEU A 15 5.84 -0.93 -6.31
CA LEU A 15 4.82 -0.06 -5.74
C LEU A 15 3.53 -0.81 -5.41
N CYS A 16 3.11 -1.76 -6.25
CA CYS A 16 1.94 -2.60 -5.98
C CYS A 16 2.12 -3.43 -4.71
N ARG A 17 3.26 -4.10 -4.56
CA ARG A 17 3.58 -4.88 -3.36
C ARG A 17 3.68 -4.00 -2.11
N GLU A 18 4.17 -2.77 -2.24
CA GLU A 18 4.17 -1.82 -1.13
C GLU A 18 2.74 -1.44 -0.71
N VAL A 19 1.85 -1.14 -1.66
CA VAL A 19 0.44 -0.85 -1.38
C VAL A 19 -0.22 -2.04 -0.68
N ASP A 20 -0.02 -3.26 -1.18
CA ASP A 20 -0.59 -4.46 -0.56
C ASP A 20 -0.03 -4.69 0.84
N GLY A 21 1.28 -4.51 1.05
CA GLY A 21 1.91 -4.59 2.37
C GLY A 21 1.35 -3.57 3.35
N ILE A 22 1.07 -2.34 2.90
CA ILE A 22 0.40 -1.31 3.71
C ILE A 22 -1.01 -1.76 4.09
N ARG A 23 -1.78 -2.28 3.14
CA ARG A 23 -3.17 -2.75 3.39
C ARG A 23 -3.20 -3.85 4.46
N HIS A 24 -2.35 -4.86 4.33
CA HIS A 24 -2.25 -5.95 5.30
C HIS A 24 -1.91 -5.44 6.70
N ARG A 25 -0.90 -4.56 6.80
CA ARG A 25 -0.51 -3.95 8.09
C ARG A 25 -1.62 -3.10 8.70
N CYS A 26 -2.34 -2.33 7.89
CA CYS A 26 -3.48 -1.56 8.35
C CYS A 26 -4.58 -2.47 8.90
N SER A 27 -4.88 -3.60 8.25
CA SER A 27 -5.85 -4.56 8.76
C SER A 27 -5.43 -5.13 10.11
N SER A 28 -4.18 -5.60 10.23
CA SER A 28 -3.63 -6.09 11.50
C SER A 28 -3.65 -5.04 12.62
N LEU A 29 -3.36 -3.78 12.30
CA LEU A 29 -3.45 -2.69 13.28
C LEU A 29 -4.88 -2.42 13.72
N LEU A 30 -5.85 -2.45 12.80
CA LEU A 30 -7.27 -2.26 13.15
C LEU A 30 -7.76 -3.38 14.08
N GLU A 31 -7.37 -4.62 13.83
CA GLU A 31 -7.67 -5.74 14.73
C GLU A 31 -7.00 -5.60 16.10
N ALA A 32 -5.72 -5.20 16.13
CA ALA A 32 -5.00 -4.97 17.38
C ALA A 32 -5.63 -3.82 18.19
N MET A 33 -5.99 -2.73 17.52
CA MET A 33 -6.68 -1.58 18.13
C MET A 33 -8.03 -1.96 18.71
N ALA A 34 -8.79 -2.85 18.04
CA ALA A 34 -10.10 -3.30 18.53
C ALA A 34 -10.02 -4.11 19.83
N LYS A 35 -8.86 -4.70 20.14
CA LYS A 35 -8.63 -5.54 21.33
C LYS A 35 -7.74 -4.87 22.38
N CYS A 36 -7.25 -3.66 22.11
CA CYS A 36 -6.27 -2.98 22.98
C CYS A 36 -6.96 -2.16 24.06
N ASN A 37 -6.73 -2.54 25.33
CA ASN A 37 -7.23 -1.81 26.50
C ASN A 37 -6.19 -0.85 27.11
N ASP A 38 -4.93 -0.91 26.67
CA ASP A 38 -3.87 -0.01 27.14
C ASP A 38 -3.87 1.29 26.32
N GLU A 39 -4.05 2.43 26.98
CA GLU A 39 -4.20 3.73 26.32
C GLU A 39 -2.93 4.17 25.58
N ASN A 40 -1.76 3.93 26.15
CA ASN A 40 -0.48 4.34 25.56
C ASN A 40 -0.17 3.50 24.30
N LEU A 41 -0.38 2.18 24.39
CA LEU A 41 -0.29 1.29 23.24
C LEU A 41 -1.33 1.64 22.18
N SER A 42 -2.57 1.93 22.56
CA SER A 42 -3.63 2.38 21.65
C SER A 42 -3.23 3.66 20.90
N TYR A 43 -2.63 4.63 21.59
CA TYR A 43 -2.10 5.85 20.98
C TYR A 43 -1.00 5.55 19.95
N ARG A 44 -0.05 4.68 20.29
CA ARG A 44 1.02 4.27 19.37
C ARG A 44 0.49 3.55 18.13
N LEU A 45 -0.49 2.65 18.28
CA LEU A 45 -1.12 1.94 17.17
C LEU A 45 -1.87 2.89 16.24
N LYS A 46 -2.60 3.87 16.80
CA LYS A 46 -3.27 4.93 16.01
C LYS A 46 -2.27 5.77 15.21
N ASN A 47 -1.14 6.12 15.81
CA ASN A 47 -0.08 6.85 15.13
C ASN A 47 0.51 6.04 13.97
N GLU A 48 0.81 4.76 14.18
CA GLU A 48 1.30 3.88 13.12
C GLU A 48 0.28 3.76 11.97
N PHE A 49 -1.00 3.57 12.30
CA PHE A 49 -2.07 3.52 11.30
C PHE A 49 -2.13 4.81 10.46
N GLN A 50 -2.01 5.97 11.11
CA GLN A 50 -1.99 7.25 10.40
C GLN A 50 -0.77 7.40 9.48
N LEU A 51 0.41 6.95 9.92
CA LEU A 51 1.63 6.95 9.08
C LEU A 51 1.46 6.07 7.84
N LEU A 52 0.90 4.87 7.99
CA LEU A 52 0.61 3.96 6.88
C LEU A 52 -0.43 4.54 5.91
N ARG A 53 -1.48 5.16 6.45
CA ARG A 53 -2.48 5.87 5.63
C ARG A 53 -1.86 6.98 4.81
N ASN A 54 -0.99 7.80 5.41
CA ASN A 54 -0.28 8.87 4.73
C ASN A 54 0.64 8.31 3.62
N ARG A 55 1.33 7.20 3.89
CA ARG A 55 2.19 6.53 2.90
C ARG A 55 1.39 6.03 1.71
N ARG A 56 0.23 5.39 1.93
CA ARG A 56 -0.68 4.97 0.84
C ARG A 56 -1.13 6.16 0.00
N GLN A 57 -1.50 7.28 0.63
CA GLN A 57 -1.88 8.50 -0.10
C GLN A 57 -0.74 9.03 -0.96
N ALA A 58 0.50 8.99 -0.47
CA ALA A 58 1.68 9.36 -1.25
C ALA A 58 1.89 8.43 -2.46
N LEU A 59 1.72 7.10 -2.29
CA LEU A 59 1.81 6.14 -3.39
C LEU A 59 0.72 6.37 -4.45
N SER A 60 -0.50 6.71 -4.03
CA SER A 60 -1.59 7.06 -4.94
C SER A 60 -1.29 8.34 -5.73
N LYS A 61 -0.64 9.33 -5.11
CA LYS A 61 -0.17 10.54 -5.82
C LYS A 61 0.90 10.21 -6.86
N ILE A 62 1.90 9.40 -6.49
CA ILE A 62 2.96 8.93 -7.41
C ILE A 62 2.34 8.20 -8.61
N ALA A 63 1.38 7.31 -8.37
CA ALA A 63 0.69 6.59 -9.44
C ALA A 63 -0.09 7.54 -10.38
N ASN A 64 -0.71 8.59 -9.83
CA ASN A 64 -1.36 9.62 -10.64
C ASN A 64 -0.34 10.39 -11.49
N GLU A 65 0.79 10.80 -10.91
CA GLU A 65 1.87 11.48 -11.64
C GLU A 65 2.43 10.61 -12.77
N MET A 66 2.62 9.31 -12.52
CA MET A 66 3.06 8.35 -13.54
C MET A 66 2.08 8.25 -14.72
N LYS A 67 0.76 8.33 -14.46
CA LYS A 67 -0.27 8.33 -15.50
C LYS A 67 -0.14 9.50 -16.46
N TYR A 68 0.21 10.70 -15.95
CA TYR A 68 0.33 11.91 -16.78
C TYR A 68 1.67 12.02 -17.50
N ASN A 69 2.73 11.38 -16.99
CA ASN A 69 4.07 11.47 -17.58
C ASN A 69 4.34 10.46 -18.71
N GLY A 70 3.41 9.54 -19.01
CA GLY A 70 3.53 8.59 -20.12
C GLY A 70 4.67 7.58 -20.00
N LEU A 71 5.22 7.39 -18.80
CA LEU A 71 6.47 6.67 -18.56
C LEU A 71 6.32 5.14 -18.46
N ALA A 72 5.10 4.59 -18.44
CA ALA A 72 4.91 3.15 -18.26
C ALA A 72 3.62 2.60 -18.89
N ASP A 73 3.51 1.27 -18.90
CA ASP A 73 2.32 0.55 -19.36
C ASP A 73 1.05 1.06 -18.67
N LYS A 74 0.10 1.50 -19.50
CA LYS A 74 -1.15 2.12 -19.06
C LYS A 74 -1.95 1.20 -18.13
N LEU A 75 -2.00 -0.10 -18.44
CA LEU A 75 -2.76 -1.05 -17.63
C LEU A 75 -2.14 -1.21 -16.24
N SER A 76 -0.83 -1.33 -16.17
CA SER A 76 -0.09 -1.45 -14.91
C SER A 76 -0.27 -0.21 -14.01
N ILE A 77 -0.29 0.99 -14.59
CA ILE A 77 -0.56 2.23 -13.84
C ILE A 77 -2.02 2.28 -13.33
N GLU A 78 -3.00 1.97 -14.18
CA GLU A 78 -4.41 1.94 -13.76
C GLU A 78 -4.64 0.92 -12.64
N PHE A 79 -3.97 -0.23 -12.71
CA PHE A 79 -4.02 -1.23 -11.63
C PHE A 79 -3.43 -0.69 -10.32
N LEU A 80 -2.27 -0.04 -10.37
CA LEU A 80 -1.66 0.60 -9.19
C LEU A 80 -2.59 1.67 -8.58
N LEU A 81 -3.20 2.50 -9.42
CA LEU A 81 -4.18 3.49 -8.99
C LEU A 81 -5.36 2.85 -8.27
N GLU A 82 -5.95 1.83 -8.89
CA GLU A 82 -7.07 1.07 -8.33
C GLU A 82 -6.73 0.53 -6.93
N ILE A 83 -5.67 -0.27 -6.79
CA ILE A 83 -5.31 -0.87 -5.49
C ILE A 83 -4.91 0.19 -4.45
N SER A 84 -4.29 1.30 -4.86
CA SER A 84 -3.92 2.39 -3.97
C SER A 84 -5.12 3.16 -3.44
N SER A 85 -6.24 3.16 -4.16
CA SER A 85 -7.46 3.90 -3.82
C SER A 85 -8.38 3.16 -2.85
N ARG A 86 -8.31 1.82 -2.82
CA ARG A 86 -9.17 0.96 -1.98
C ARG A 86 -9.17 1.37 -0.52
N THR A 87 -10.31 1.20 0.14
CA THR A 87 -10.47 1.53 1.55
C THR A 87 -9.53 0.68 2.42
N LEU A 88 -9.05 1.28 3.51
CA LEU A 88 -8.32 0.57 4.55
C LEU A 88 -9.35 0.16 5.60
N ASP A 89 -9.98 -1.00 5.40
CA ASP A 89 -10.95 -1.56 6.33
C ASP A 89 -10.57 -3.01 6.70
N MET A 90 -11.19 -3.51 7.78
CA MET A 90 -10.94 -4.88 8.28
C MET A 90 -11.47 -5.98 7.35
N ARG A 91 -12.28 -5.65 6.32
CA ARG A 91 -13.01 -6.64 5.50
C ARG A 91 -12.37 -6.85 4.12
N THR A 92 -11.49 -5.95 3.70
CA THR A 92 -10.92 -5.90 2.34
C THR A 92 -9.45 -6.29 2.28
N CYS A 93 -8.89 -6.83 3.37
CA CYS A 93 -7.51 -7.34 3.42
C CYS A 93 -7.52 -8.83 3.71
#